data_AF-A0A8T2G2V8-F1
#
_entry.id   AF-A0A8T2G2V8-F1
#
_cell.length_a   1.000
_cell.length_b   1.000
_cell.length_c   1.000
_cell.angle_alpha   90.00
_cell.angle_beta   90.00
_cell.angle_gamma   90.00
#
_symmetry.space_group_name_H-M   'P 1'
#
loop_
_entity.id
_entity.type
_entity.pdbx_description
1 polymer ?
#
loop_
_entity_poly.entity_id
_entity_poly.type
_entity_poly.pdbx_seq_one_letter_code
_entity_poly.pdbx_strand_id
1 'polypeptide(L)'
;MDMLDLNIALDIASRVGSDSFADLAGMLATSRYYHFISCHPDVLKSVSLLPFHQNAARINLTSVYRPFFSRCLEAGNPTAIYLESLRLATTEGRIDEGFHMLRLLQWSDASICPPELFFTLSLFQIIIGHYDDAIATSDFFVDLVGSYAAADVLATSVFRNILQIGPLKIRSHSNTWQFDEFPDCIANGCAIDTRCCVSFVMPSPLQHSTHILQTNMAYIPKPILTDIVRRVGRSGFRYLGPFIAAGSFRQSIVFSSEVLSEVNLDDFVFNSRLGNLQSQCRPFLLQCLSKDNHTAQYVEGLRRLAQEPPSQDSLDMLGTTGPHLLYARFAFAIFLLCCGSVDQGFTVLETFLQKAGSFDIVEAQIRNMGTREVRPYARYMHFNRIPYCCLDHFTEIDVCSHCFGFTYACNIEQLC
;
A
#
# COMPACT_ATOMS: atom_id res chain seq x y z
N MET A 1 -22.23 41.06 44.73
CA MET A 1 -21.37 41.08 43.52
C MET A 1 -22.34 40.96 42.37
N ASP A 2 -22.58 42.06 41.65
CA ASP A 2 -23.41 42.02 40.45
C ASP A 2 -22.79 41.01 39.49
N MET A 3 -23.56 40.00 39.08
CA MET A 3 -23.03 38.95 38.20
C MET A 3 -22.67 39.59 36.87
N LEU A 4 -21.39 39.48 36.49
CA LEU A 4 -20.93 39.81 35.15
C LEU A 4 -21.84 39.12 34.14
N ASP A 5 -22.27 39.82 33.08
CA ASP A 5 -23.07 39.22 32.02
C ASP A 5 -22.40 37.93 31.52
N LEU A 6 -23.18 36.86 31.36
CA LEU A 6 -22.65 35.55 31.04
C LEU A 6 -21.88 35.57 29.72
N ASN A 7 -22.35 36.30 28.71
CA ASN A 7 -21.66 36.38 27.42
C ASN A 7 -20.32 37.09 27.54
N ILE A 8 -20.25 38.15 28.35
CA ILE A 8 -18.99 38.84 28.65
C ILE A 8 -18.03 37.91 29.41
N ALA A 9 -18.54 37.14 30.37
CA ALA A 9 -17.73 36.20 31.14
C ALA A 9 -17.18 35.05 30.28
N LEU A 10 -17.97 34.55 29.33
CA LEU A 10 -17.57 33.56 28.35
C LEU A 10 -16.52 34.12 27.38
N ASP A 11 -16.71 35.33 26.85
CA ASP A 11 -15.72 36.00 25.97
C ASP A 11 -14.37 36.18 26.68
N ILE A 12 -14.38 36.63 27.95
CA ILE A 12 -13.16 36.74 28.75
C ILE A 12 -12.49 35.37 28.89
N ALA A 13 -13.23 34.31 29.22
CA ALA A 13 -12.67 32.98 29.37
C ALA A 13 -12.11 32.42 28.05
N SER A 14 -12.80 32.64 26.93
CA SER A 14 -12.31 32.24 25.60
C SER A 14 -11.00 32.95 25.25
N ARG A 15 -10.85 34.23 25.61
CA ARG A 15 -9.60 34.98 25.43
C ARG A 15 -8.49 34.52 26.39
N VAL A 16 -8.82 34.20 27.64
CA VAL A 16 -7.84 33.64 28.58
C VAL A 16 -7.29 32.31 28.07
N GLY A 17 -8.16 31.47 27.50
CA GLY A 17 -7.77 30.19 26.93
C GLY A 17 -7.23 30.24 25.49
N SER A 18 -7.08 31.42 24.88
CA SER A 18 -6.73 31.53 23.45
C SER A 18 -5.32 31.05 23.14
N ASP A 19 -4.40 31.21 24.09
CA ASP A 19 -2.99 30.85 23.89
C ASP A 19 -2.71 29.45 24.43
N SER A 20 -3.32 29.09 25.57
CA SER A 20 -3.21 27.77 26.16
C SER A 20 -4.35 27.46 27.12
N PHE A 21 -4.84 26.21 27.13
CA PHE A 21 -5.77 25.75 28.17
C PHE A 21 -5.19 25.84 29.59
N ALA A 22 -3.86 25.87 29.74
CA ALA A 22 -3.21 25.99 31.04
C ALA A 22 -3.51 27.35 31.70
N ASP A 23 -3.80 28.38 30.91
CA ASP A 23 -4.12 29.72 31.40
C ASP A 23 -5.51 29.77 32.08
N LEU A 24 -6.37 28.78 31.80
CA LEU A 24 -7.63 28.58 32.50
C LEU A 24 -7.46 27.95 33.89
N ALA A 25 -6.26 27.50 34.28
CA ALA A 25 -6.04 26.80 35.55
C ALA A 25 -6.46 27.64 36.77
N GLY A 26 -6.19 28.95 36.73
CA GLY A 26 -6.64 29.86 37.79
C GLY A 26 -8.17 29.91 37.89
N MET A 27 -8.86 30.01 36.76
CA MET A 27 -10.33 30.05 36.72
C MET A 27 -10.96 28.73 37.21
N LEU A 28 -10.38 27.60 36.81
CA LEU A 28 -10.82 26.26 37.24
C LEU A 28 -10.69 26.05 38.76
N ALA A 29 -9.71 26.67 39.40
CA ALA A 29 -9.44 26.53 40.83
C ALA A 29 -10.16 27.57 41.72
N THR A 30 -10.67 28.67 41.15
CA THR A 30 -11.12 29.82 41.94
C THR A 30 -12.51 29.64 42.55
N SER A 31 -13.51 29.24 41.75
CA SER A 31 -14.89 29.09 42.22
C SER A 31 -15.73 28.18 41.33
N ARG A 32 -16.90 27.75 41.82
CA ARG A 32 -17.86 26.96 41.02
C ARG A 32 -18.33 27.71 39.77
N TYR A 33 -18.47 29.04 39.85
CA TYR A 33 -18.91 29.87 38.73
C TYR A 33 -17.82 29.95 37.64
N TYR A 34 -16.57 30.20 38.02
CA TYR A 34 -15.47 30.24 37.04
C TYR A 34 -15.15 28.85 36.48
N HIS A 35 -15.27 27.80 37.28
CA HIS A 35 -15.19 26.43 36.77
C HIS A 35 -16.30 26.13 35.74
N PHE A 36 -17.54 26.59 35.96
CA PHE A 36 -18.63 26.47 34.99
C PHE A 36 -18.29 27.20 33.68
N ILE A 37 -17.83 28.45 33.76
CA ILE A 37 -17.47 29.25 32.58
C ILE A 37 -16.33 28.58 31.80
N SER A 38 -15.23 28.18 32.46
CA SER A 38 -14.08 27.56 31.81
C SER A 38 -14.37 26.19 31.19
N CYS A 39 -15.45 25.53 31.61
CA CYS A 39 -15.91 24.25 31.05
C CYS A 39 -17.12 24.42 30.13
N HIS A 40 -17.51 25.66 29.80
CA HIS A 40 -18.64 25.91 28.91
C HIS A 40 -18.28 25.51 27.46
N PRO A 41 -19.21 24.91 26.68
CA PRO A 41 -18.93 24.46 25.31
C PRO A 41 -18.34 25.57 24.42
N ASP A 42 -18.83 26.80 24.53
CA ASP A 42 -18.34 27.93 23.73
C ASP A 42 -16.85 28.26 23.99
N VAL A 43 -16.40 28.08 25.25
CA VAL A 43 -14.99 28.28 25.63
C VAL A 43 -14.16 27.08 25.20
N LEU A 44 -14.65 25.87 25.44
CA LEU A 44 -13.95 24.62 25.12
C LEU A 44 -13.80 24.39 23.61
N LYS A 45 -14.73 24.89 22.80
CA LYS A 45 -14.65 24.84 21.34
C LYS A 45 -13.51 25.69 20.78
N SER A 46 -13.16 26.80 21.44
CA SER A 46 -12.14 27.76 20.98
C SER A 46 -10.83 27.73 21.76
N VAL A 47 -10.76 27.05 22.91
CA VAL A 47 -9.53 26.98 23.73
C VAL A 47 -8.37 26.39 22.95
N SER A 48 -7.18 26.98 23.10
CA SER A 48 -5.95 26.45 22.50
C SER A 48 -5.51 25.16 23.19
N LEU A 49 -5.47 24.10 22.39
CA LEU A 49 -4.92 22.80 22.76
C LEU A 49 -3.46 22.64 22.32
N LEU A 50 -2.73 23.75 22.10
CA LEU A 50 -1.32 23.73 21.72
C LEU A 50 -0.46 22.81 22.62
N PRO A 51 -0.63 22.75 23.96
CA PRO A 51 0.17 21.85 24.79
C PRO A 51 -0.20 20.36 24.63
N PHE A 52 -1.38 20.04 24.09
CA PHE A 52 -1.71 18.67 23.65
C PHE A 52 -1.11 18.39 22.27
N HIS A 53 -1.13 19.38 21.37
CA HIS A 53 -0.50 19.25 20.06
C HIS A 53 1.02 19.06 20.15
N GLN A 54 1.69 19.77 21.06
CA GLN A 54 3.12 19.61 21.32
C GLN A 54 3.47 18.26 21.99
N ASN A 55 2.54 17.68 22.75
CA ASN A 55 2.71 16.40 23.43
C ASN A 55 1.41 15.58 23.39
N ALA A 56 1.20 14.89 22.26
CA ALA A 56 -0.03 14.17 21.98
C ALA A 56 -0.25 12.97 22.91
N ALA A 57 0.76 12.50 23.64
CA ALA A 57 0.61 11.44 24.66
C ALA A 57 -0.41 11.83 25.75
N ARG A 58 -0.65 13.14 25.95
CA ARG A 58 -1.58 13.68 26.93
C ARG A 58 -3.06 13.38 26.62
N ILE A 59 -3.40 12.94 25.42
CA ILE A 59 -4.77 12.60 25.04
C ILE A 59 -5.13 11.15 25.35
N ASN A 60 -4.13 10.30 25.67
CA ASN A 60 -4.34 8.88 25.93
C ASN A 60 -5.31 8.66 27.11
N LEU A 61 -6.02 7.54 27.11
CA LEU A 61 -7.02 7.21 28.14
C LEU A 61 -6.43 7.18 29.57
N THR A 62 -5.13 6.91 29.69
CA THR A 62 -4.39 6.88 30.97
C THR A 62 -3.90 8.24 31.44
N SER A 63 -4.06 9.29 30.63
CA SER A 63 -3.59 10.63 30.95
C SER A 63 -4.50 11.33 31.96
N VAL A 64 -3.89 12.03 32.93
CA VAL A 64 -4.62 12.91 33.86
C VAL A 64 -5.37 14.05 33.15
N TYR A 65 -4.97 14.38 31.93
CA TYR A 65 -5.59 15.44 31.12
C TYR A 65 -6.78 14.93 30.27
N ARG A 66 -7.03 13.61 30.25
CA ARG A 66 -8.11 13.01 29.44
C ARG A 66 -9.50 13.57 29.73
N PRO A 67 -9.91 13.82 31.00
CA PRO A 67 -11.25 14.36 31.27
C PRO A 67 -11.48 15.74 30.65
N PHE A 68 -10.48 16.62 30.73
CA PHE A 68 -10.57 17.95 30.10
C PHE A 68 -10.58 17.85 28.57
N PHE A 69 -9.69 17.03 28.01
CA PHE A 69 -9.64 16.77 26.58
C PHE A 69 -10.97 16.22 26.03
N SER A 70 -11.60 15.30 26.75
CA SER A 70 -12.88 14.69 26.35
C SER A 70 -14.00 15.74 26.27
N ARG A 71 -14.03 16.70 27.19
CA ARG A 71 -14.97 17.83 27.12
C ARG A 71 -14.71 18.74 25.91
N CYS A 72 -13.44 18.97 25.57
CA CYS A 72 -13.10 19.75 24.37
C CYS A 72 -13.53 19.01 23.09
N LEU A 73 -13.37 17.69 23.07
CA LEU A 73 -13.85 16.84 21.98
C LEU A 73 -15.38 16.88 21.84
N GLU A 74 -16.11 16.74 22.95
CA GLU A 74 -17.57 16.84 22.99
C GLU A 74 -18.08 18.23 22.56
N ALA A 75 -17.35 19.29 22.89
CA ALA A 75 -17.62 20.65 22.45
C ALA A 75 -17.29 20.92 20.97
N GLY A 76 -16.68 19.95 20.28
CA GLY A 76 -16.34 20.06 18.86
C GLY A 76 -15.09 20.90 18.57
N ASN A 77 -14.13 20.93 19.49
CA ASN A 77 -12.84 21.61 19.26
C ASN A 77 -12.07 20.92 18.11
N PRO A 78 -11.68 21.65 17.04
CA PRO A 78 -11.03 21.05 15.87
C PRO A 78 -9.72 20.31 16.20
N THR A 79 -8.89 20.86 17.10
CA THR A 79 -7.65 20.23 17.53
C THR A 79 -7.92 18.96 18.34
N ALA A 80 -8.97 18.94 19.15
CA ALA A 80 -9.37 17.74 19.89
C ALA A 80 -9.85 16.63 18.94
N ILE A 81 -10.66 16.99 17.94
CA ILE A 81 -11.15 16.04 16.92
C ILE A 81 -9.97 15.45 16.14
N TYR A 82 -9.04 16.29 15.68
CA TYR A 82 -7.82 15.88 15.00
C TYR A 82 -6.97 14.90 15.83
N LEU A 83 -6.72 15.23 17.10
CA LEU A 83 -5.89 14.38 17.95
C LEU A 83 -6.59 13.07 18.31
N GLU A 84 -7.91 13.09 18.53
CA GLU A 84 -8.66 11.86 18.82
C GLU A 84 -8.79 10.96 17.59
N SER A 85 -8.93 11.52 16.39
CA SER A 85 -8.98 10.73 15.15
C SER A 85 -7.66 9.98 14.94
N LEU A 86 -6.52 10.64 15.19
CA LEU A 86 -5.21 9.99 15.22
C LEU A 86 -5.13 8.93 16.32
N ARG A 87 -5.64 9.19 17.52
CA ARG A 87 -5.63 8.21 18.62
C ARG A 87 -6.39 6.94 18.27
N LEU A 88 -7.61 7.05 17.76
CA LEU A 88 -8.43 5.92 17.35
C LEU A 88 -7.74 5.09 16.26
N ALA A 89 -7.20 5.76 15.24
CA ALA A 89 -6.48 5.10 14.16
C ALA A 89 -5.22 4.36 14.64
N THR A 90 -4.45 4.97 15.54
CA THR A 90 -3.13 4.47 15.96
C THR A 90 -3.18 3.45 17.10
N THR A 91 -4.10 3.63 18.05
CA THR A 91 -4.18 2.78 19.26
C THR A 91 -5.19 1.64 19.14
N GLU A 92 -6.28 1.86 18.40
CA GLU A 92 -7.40 0.91 18.29
C GLU A 92 -7.58 0.36 16.86
N GLY A 93 -6.86 0.90 15.86
CA GLY A 93 -7.02 0.51 14.45
C GLY A 93 -8.35 0.96 13.82
N ARG A 94 -9.11 1.83 14.50
CA ARG A 94 -10.43 2.31 14.08
C ARG A 94 -10.32 3.50 13.12
N ILE A 95 -9.71 3.25 11.96
CA ILE A 95 -9.39 4.29 10.97
C ILE A 95 -10.67 4.87 10.34
N ASP A 96 -11.67 4.05 10.05
CA ASP A 96 -12.95 4.50 9.47
C ASP A 96 -13.67 5.52 10.36
N GLU A 97 -13.62 5.32 11.68
CA GLU A 97 -14.21 6.24 12.64
C GLU A 97 -13.40 7.53 12.76
N GLY A 98 -12.07 7.43 12.81
CA GLY A 98 -11.19 8.60 12.76
C GLY A 98 -11.41 9.42 11.48
N PHE A 99 -11.55 8.76 10.34
CA PHE A 99 -11.89 9.39 9.06
C PHE A 99 -13.24 10.09 9.09
N HIS A 100 -14.27 9.42 9.64
CA HIS A 100 -15.61 10.01 9.75
C HIS A 100 -15.62 11.27 10.63
N MET A 101 -14.87 11.26 11.73
CA MET A 101 -14.70 12.43 12.61
C MET A 101 -14.11 13.63 11.87
N LEU A 102 -13.06 13.41 11.07
CA LEU A 102 -12.43 14.48 10.28
C LEU A 102 -13.32 15.00 9.16
N ARG A 103 -14.09 14.12 8.52
CA ARG A 103 -14.98 14.48 7.40
C ARG A 103 -16.23 15.24 7.84
N LEU A 104 -16.75 14.96 9.03
CA LEU A 104 -17.97 15.60 9.55
C LEU A 104 -17.74 17.01 10.11
N LEU A 105 -16.49 17.41 10.32
CA LEU A 105 -16.20 18.81 10.59
C LEU A 105 -16.70 19.65 9.41
N GLN A 106 -17.63 20.58 9.66
CA GLN A 106 -18.04 21.55 8.66
C GLN A 106 -16.97 22.65 8.61
N TRP A 107 -16.15 22.64 7.57
CA TRP A 107 -15.03 23.57 7.41
C TRP A 107 -15.53 24.89 6.82
N SER A 108 -16.38 25.60 7.56
CA SER A 108 -16.85 26.92 7.13
C SER A 108 -15.72 27.96 7.10
N ASP A 109 -14.63 27.71 7.84
CA ASP A 109 -13.42 28.53 7.83
C ASP A 109 -12.16 27.66 8.07
N ALA A 110 -11.33 27.50 7.05
CA ALA A 110 -10.10 26.70 7.11
C ALA A 110 -9.05 27.29 8.07
N SER A 111 -9.15 28.59 8.42
CA SER A 111 -8.20 29.26 9.32
C SER A 111 -8.31 28.80 10.79
N ILE A 112 -9.43 28.17 11.15
CA ILE A 112 -9.72 27.72 12.53
C ILE A 112 -9.21 26.28 12.75
N CYS A 113 -8.96 25.53 11.68
CA CYS A 113 -8.52 24.14 11.77
C CYS A 113 -6.98 24.05 11.77
N PRO A 114 -6.38 23.12 12.53
CA PRO A 114 -4.95 22.86 12.41
C PRO A 114 -4.66 22.32 10.99
N PRO A 115 -3.69 22.88 10.25
CA PRO A 115 -3.34 22.40 8.90
C PRO A 115 -2.99 20.91 8.84
N GLU A 116 -2.45 20.37 9.93
CA GLU A 116 -2.17 18.94 10.13
C GLU A 116 -3.38 18.03 9.92
N LEU A 117 -4.58 18.57 10.13
CA LEU A 117 -5.83 17.85 9.90
C LEU A 117 -5.97 17.42 8.44
N PHE A 118 -5.69 18.30 7.48
CA PHE A 118 -5.86 18.01 6.06
C PHE A 118 -4.86 16.95 5.58
N PHE A 119 -3.61 17.03 6.07
CA PHE A 119 -2.64 15.97 5.84
C PHE A 119 -3.11 14.64 6.42
N THR A 120 -3.68 14.64 7.62
CA THR A 120 -4.20 13.43 8.27
C THR A 120 -5.42 12.86 7.55
N LEU A 121 -6.32 13.72 7.04
CA LEU A 121 -7.46 13.29 6.25
C LEU A 121 -7.00 12.62 4.95
N SER A 122 -6.06 13.23 4.23
CA SER A 122 -5.43 12.64 3.04
C SER A 122 -4.83 11.28 3.36
N LEU A 123 -4.06 11.20 4.46
CA LEU A 123 -3.48 9.94 4.91
C LEU A 123 -4.55 8.86 5.16
N PHE A 124 -5.66 9.21 5.79
CA PHE A 124 -6.77 8.27 6.02
C PHE A 124 -7.48 7.87 4.72
N GLN A 125 -7.69 8.79 3.78
CA GLN A 125 -8.27 8.48 2.46
C GLN A 125 -7.39 7.49 1.68
N ILE A 126 -6.07 7.67 1.71
CA ILE A 126 -5.12 6.72 1.11
C ILE A 126 -5.25 5.34 1.75
N ILE A 127 -5.32 5.28 3.08
CA ILE A 127 -5.41 4.01 3.82
C ILE A 127 -6.75 3.30 3.54
N ILE A 128 -7.85 4.05 3.43
CA ILE A 128 -9.18 3.49 3.16
C ILE A 128 -9.34 3.14 1.66
N GLY A 129 -8.54 3.73 0.77
CA GLY A 129 -8.51 3.44 -0.67
C GLY A 129 -9.24 4.46 -1.55
N HIS A 130 -9.51 5.66 -1.02
CA HIS A 130 -10.12 6.78 -1.76
C HIS A 130 -9.02 7.66 -2.37
N TYR A 131 -8.35 7.18 -3.41
CA TYR A 131 -7.15 7.83 -3.95
C TYR A 131 -7.41 9.18 -4.62
N ASP A 132 -8.51 9.32 -5.36
CA ASP A 132 -8.84 10.59 -6.03
C ASP A 132 -9.14 11.69 -5.01
N ASP A 133 -9.91 11.37 -3.95
CA ASP A 133 -10.17 12.27 -2.84
C ASP A 133 -8.88 12.64 -2.08
N ALA A 134 -7.96 11.68 -1.93
CA ALA A 134 -6.67 11.89 -1.28
C ALA A 134 -5.76 12.85 -2.05
N ILE A 135 -5.73 12.73 -3.38
CA ILE A 135 -4.97 13.64 -4.23
C ILE A 135 -5.54 15.05 -4.10
N ALA A 136 -6.86 15.22 -4.27
CA ALA A 136 -7.51 16.52 -4.14
C ALA A 136 -7.30 17.16 -2.76
N THR A 137 -7.37 16.36 -1.69
CA THR A 137 -7.12 16.82 -0.32
C THR A 137 -5.66 17.21 -0.10
N SER A 138 -4.72 16.49 -0.72
CA SER A 138 -3.28 16.80 -0.63
C SER A 138 -2.93 18.08 -1.37
N ASP A 139 -3.51 18.29 -2.56
CA ASP A 139 -3.34 19.52 -3.34
C ASP A 139 -3.88 20.72 -2.55
N PHE A 140 -5.09 20.61 -2.00
CA PHE A 140 -5.66 21.64 -1.13
C PHE A 140 -4.78 21.92 0.10
N PHE A 141 -4.23 20.89 0.73
CA PHE A 141 -3.31 21.05 1.87
C PHE A 141 -2.05 21.81 1.49
N VAL A 142 -1.43 21.48 0.36
CA VAL A 142 -0.22 22.17 -0.12
C VAL A 142 -0.52 23.62 -0.47
N ASP A 143 -1.66 23.89 -1.12
CA ASP A 143 -2.13 25.24 -1.44
C ASP A 143 -2.38 26.06 -0.17
N LEU A 144 -3.02 25.47 0.85
CA LEU A 144 -3.29 26.11 2.13
C LEU A 144 -2.00 26.50 2.86
N VAL A 145 -1.00 25.62 2.82
CA VAL A 145 0.28 25.81 3.50
C VAL A 145 1.26 26.66 2.67
N GLY A 146 1.01 26.81 1.38
CA GLY A 146 1.70 27.71 0.46
C GLY A 146 3.03 27.19 -0.07
N SER A 147 3.57 26.09 0.46
CA SER A 147 4.75 25.44 -0.10
C SER A 147 4.90 24.00 0.36
N TYR A 148 5.55 23.19 -0.48
CA TYR A 148 5.92 21.82 -0.15
C TYR A 148 6.88 21.71 1.05
N ALA A 149 7.76 22.69 1.24
CA ALA A 149 8.68 22.69 2.40
C ALA A 149 7.92 22.87 3.72
N ALA A 150 6.94 23.78 3.76
CA ALA A 150 6.09 23.95 4.94
C ALA A 150 5.13 22.77 5.14
N ALA A 151 4.66 22.15 4.04
CA ALA A 151 3.86 20.94 4.09
C ALA A 151 4.61 19.78 4.77
N ASP A 152 5.91 19.62 4.47
CA ASP A 152 6.78 18.58 5.07
C ASP A 152 6.99 18.78 6.58
N VAL A 153 7.12 20.04 7.03
CA VAL A 153 7.22 20.38 8.47
C VAL A 153 5.96 19.95 9.21
N LEU A 154 4.78 20.21 8.64
CA LEU A 154 3.49 19.82 9.23
C LEU A 154 3.26 18.30 9.18
N ALA A 155 3.62 17.65 8.08
CA ALA A 155 3.60 16.19 7.98
C ALA A 155 4.47 15.55 9.09
N THR A 156 5.66 16.11 9.31
CA THR A 156 6.56 15.69 10.41
C THR A 156 5.91 15.88 11.79
N SER A 157 5.13 16.94 11.99
CA SER A 157 4.35 17.18 13.21
C SER A 157 3.30 16.08 13.43
N VAL A 158 2.56 15.71 12.38
CA VAL A 158 1.56 14.61 12.42
C VAL A 158 2.22 13.29 12.81
N PHE A 159 3.35 12.94 12.19
CA PHE A 159 4.10 11.72 12.55
C PHE A 159 4.61 11.75 13.99
N ARG A 160 5.03 12.92 14.49
CA ARG A 160 5.40 13.09 15.89
C ARG A 160 4.20 12.84 16.81
N ASN A 161 3.02 13.35 16.47
CA ASN A 161 1.82 13.11 17.26
C ASN A 161 1.46 11.63 17.31
N ILE A 162 1.49 10.93 16.16
CA ILE A 162 1.30 9.47 16.08
C ILE A 162 2.25 8.73 17.03
N LEU A 163 3.53 9.11 17.03
CA LEU A 163 4.54 8.49 17.91
C LEU A 163 4.31 8.75 19.39
N GLN A 164 3.90 9.96 19.75
CA GLN A 164 3.65 10.35 21.14
C GLN A 164 2.39 9.68 21.69
N ILE A 165 1.36 9.52 20.86
CA ILE A 165 0.17 8.73 21.21
C ILE A 165 0.59 7.29 21.51
N GLY A 166 1.48 6.74 20.66
CA GLY A 166 2.17 5.46 20.89
C GLY A 166 1.32 4.24 20.52
N PRO A 167 1.92 3.16 19.98
CA PRO A 167 1.20 1.94 19.64
C PRO A 167 0.98 1.04 20.87
N LEU A 168 0.19 -0.03 20.68
CA LEU A 168 0.35 -1.29 21.42
C LEU A 168 1.85 -1.68 21.42
N LYS A 169 2.44 -1.83 22.61
CA LYS A 169 3.87 -2.14 22.79
C LYS A 169 4.29 -3.40 21.99
N ILE A 170 5.04 -3.23 20.90
CA ILE A 170 5.93 -4.25 20.35
C ILE A 170 7.31 -3.61 20.18
N ARG A 171 8.30 -4.06 20.97
CA ARG A 171 9.70 -3.59 20.94
C ARG A 171 10.44 -4.21 19.76
N SER A 172 11.26 -3.45 19.02
CA SER A 172 12.40 -4.04 18.28
C SER A 172 13.52 -3.03 17.97
N HIS A 173 14.64 -3.23 18.68
CA HIS A 173 16.08 -3.05 18.36
C HIS A 173 16.54 -1.87 17.48
N SER A 174 17.17 -0.89 18.13
CA SER A 174 17.71 0.35 17.58
C SER A 174 19.19 0.32 17.14
N ASN A 175 19.90 -0.82 17.17
CA ASN A 175 21.38 -0.82 17.17
C ASN A 175 22.08 -1.54 16.00
N THR A 176 21.47 -1.69 14.83
CA THR A 176 22.14 -2.34 13.68
C THR A 176 22.12 -1.42 12.46
N TRP A 177 23.02 -0.43 12.43
CA TRP A 177 23.24 0.46 11.28
C TRP A 177 24.74 0.48 10.94
N GLN A 178 25.11 -0.21 9.87
CA GLN A 178 26.28 0.09 9.04
C GLN A 178 25.84 -0.03 7.57
N PHE A 179 26.18 0.97 6.76
CA PHE A 179 25.83 1.08 5.35
C PHE A 179 27.08 0.82 4.52
N ASP A 180 27.02 -0.07 3.52
CA ASP A 180 28.16 -0.33 2.63
C ASP A 180 27.98 0.12 1.18
N GLU A 181 26.78 0.48 0.66
CA GLU A 181 26.67 1.13 -0.67
C GLU A 181 25.24 1.66 -0.97
N PHE A 182 25.13 2.81 -1.66
CA PHE A 182 23.87 3.43 -2.10
C PHE A 182 23.57 3.14 -3.59
N PRO A 183 22.30 3.03 -4.02
CA PRO A 183 21.95 2.85 -5.44
C PRO A 183 22.05 4.14 -6.29
N ASP A 184 22.43 3.97 -7.55
CA ASP A 184 22.82 5.00 -8.55
C ASP A 184 21.77 6.07 -8.92
N CYS A 185 20.52 5.97 -8.45
CA CYS A 185 19.51 7.02 -8.71
C CYS A 185 19.73 8.29 -7.86
N ILE A 186 20.46 8.18 -6.75
CA ILE A 186 20.91 9.31 -5.94
C ILE A 186 22.15 9.97 -6.58
N ALA A 187 22.93 9.23 -7.36
CA ALA A 187 24.17 9.71 -7.99
C ALA A 187 23.95 10.66 -9.18
N ASN A 188 22.79 10.59 -9.85
CA ASN A 188 22.53 11.33 -11.10
C ASN A 188 21.55 12.52 -10.99
N GLY A 189 21.38 13.10 -9.79
CA GLY A 189 20.91 14.49 -9.67
C GLY A 189 19.40 14.72 -9.47
N CYS A 190 18.74 13.90 -8.63
CA CYS A 190 17.43 14.28 -8.10
C CYS A 190 17.63 15.33 -6.99
N ALA A 191 17.51 16.61 -7.33
CA ALA A 191 17.65 17.73 -6.38
C ALA A 191 16.27 18.19 -5.86
N ILE A 192 16.28 19.05 -4.83
CA ILE A 192 15.06 19.55 -4.12
C ILE A 192 14.06 20.20 -5.09
N ASP A 193 14.56 20.72 -6.20
CA ASP A 193 13.90 21.47 -7.26
C ASP A 193 13.36 20.60 -8.41
N THR A 194 13.59 19.28 -8.42
CA THR A 194 13.13 18.36 -9.49
C THR A 194 12.53 17.05 -9.00
N ARG A 195 11.76 17.09 -7.89
CA ARG A 195 11.07 15.89 -7.37
C ARG A 195 9.91 15.45 -8.28
N CYS A 196 9.82 14.15 -8.60
CA CYS A 196 8.65 13.53 -9.23
C CYS A 196 7.64 13.01 -8.18
N CYS A 197 6.36 12.85 -8.57
CA CYS A 197 5.25 12.47 -7.69
C CYS A 197 5.45 11.17 -6.87
N VAL A 198 6.39 10.31 -7.27
CA VAL A 198 6.74 9.06 -6.57
C VAL A 198 7.56 9.31 -5.30
N SER A 199 8.21 10.48 -5.18
CA SER A 199 9.15 10.81 -4.10
C SER A 199 8.55 11.66 -2.98
N PHE A 200 7.26 11.98 -3.03
CA PHE A 200 6.62 12.88 -2.06
C PHE A 200 6.33 12.21 -0.70
N VAL A 201 6.26 10.87 -0.65
CA VAL A 201 5.84 10.11 0.53
C VAL A 201 7.02 9.69 1.43
N MET A 202 8.24 10.17 1.17
CA MET A 202 9.44 9.77 1.94
C MET A 202 10.23 11.00 2.41
N PRO A 203 10.39 11.24 3.73
CA PRO A 203 11.30 12.26 4.23
C PRO A 203 12.74 11.86 3.89
N SER A 204 13.48 12.75 3.23
CA SER A 204 14.88 12.51 2.85
C SER A 204 15.78 12.39 4.08
N PRO A 205 16.84 11.55 4.04
CA PRO A 205 17.88 11.57 5.06
C PRO A 205 18.68 12.87 4.93
N LEU A 206 18.64 13.70 5.98
CA LEU A 206 19.55 14.84 6.15
C LEU A 206 21.01 14.34 6.07
N GLN A 207 21.73 14.67 5.00
CA GLN A 207 23.19 14.65 5.01
C GLN A 207 23.71 16.09 5.14
N HIS A 208 24.44 16.28 6.23
CA HIS A 208 25.42 17.34 6.52
C HIS A 208 24.89 18.64 7.16
N SER A 209 24.78 18.62 8.48
CA SER A 209 25.72 19.39 9.30
C SER A 209 25.91 18.71 10.66
N THR A 210 27.16 18.52 11.03
CA THR A 210 27.63 17.84 12.23
C THR A 210 27.27 18.61 13.49
N HIS A 211 26.94 17.84 14.53
CA HIS A 211 26.63 18.23 15.92
C HIS A 211 25.25 18.88 16.17
N ILE A 212 24.49 18.17 17.04
CA ILE A 212 23.28 18.54 17.79
C ILE A 212 22.02 17.79 17.32
N LEU A 213 21.51 16.92 18.22
CA LEU A 213 20.22 16.18 18.22
C LEU A 213 20.14 14.89 17.37
N GLN A 214 20.83 13.83 17.84
CA GLN A 214 20.31 12.46 17.70
C GLN A 214 19.08 12.31 18.60
N THR A 215 17.85 12.39 18.07
CA THR A 215 16.66 11.73 18.65
C THR A 215 15.47 11.76 17.68
N ASN A 216 14.94 10.54 17.44
CA ASN A 216 13.59 10.20 16.95
C ASN A 216 13.26 10.41 15.47
N MET A 217 13.67 9.44 14.65
CA MET A 217 13.04 9.19 13.35
C MET A 217 11.58 8.72 13.51
N ALA A 218 10.69 9.24 12.68
CA ALA A 218 9.29 8.82 12.55
C ALA A 218 9.17 7.30 12.32
N TYR A 219 8.46 6.58 13.20
CA TYR A 219 8.22 5.14 13.11
C TYR A 219 6.74 4.87 12.81
N ILE A 220 6.43 4.44 11.59
CA ILE A 220 5.10 3.91 11.24
C ILE A 220 5.01 2.49 11.83
N PRO A 221 3.96 2.15 12.60
CA PRO A 221 3.80 0.82 13.17
C PRO A 221 3.88 -0.28 12.10
N LYS A 222 4.62 -1.35 12.38
CA LYS A 222 4.85 -2.45 11.43
C LYS A 222 3.57 -2.96 10.76
N PRO A 223 2.44 -3.21 11.46
CA PRO A 223 1.22 -3.71 10.81
C PRO A 223 0.63 -2.72 9.79
N ILE A 224 0.64 -1.42 10.11
CA ILE A 224 0.14 -0.36 9.22
C ILE A 224 1.06 -0.23 8.01
N LEU A 225 2.37 -0.23 8.24
CA LEU A 225 3.34 -0.16 7.14
C LEU A 225 3.29 -1.41 6.27
N THR A 226 3.07 -2.60 6.84
CA THR A 226 2.83 -3.83 6.08
C THR A 226 1.57 -3.72 5.23
N ASP A 227 0.46 -3.19 5.75
CA ASP A 227 -0.75 -3.02 4.92
C ASP A 227 -0.55 -2.02 3.79
N ILE A 228 0.14 -0.89 4.06
CA ILE A 228 0.50 0.09 3.03
C ILE A 228 1.37 -0.57 1.94
N VAL A 229 2.45 -1.24 2.33
CA VAL A 229 3.38 -1.90 1.41
C VAL A 229 2.67 -2.99 0.62
N ARG A 230 1.78 -3.77 1.25
CA ARG A 230 0.96 -4.78 0.60
C ARG A 230 0.05 -4.18 -0.47
N ARG A 231 -0.65 -3.09 -0.15
CA ARG A 231 -1.51 -2.38 -1.11
C ARG A 231 -0.72 -1.78 -2.27
N VAL A 232 0.43 -1.17 -1.99
CA VAL A 232 1.34 -0.69 -3.03
C VAL A 232 1.83 -1.84 -3.91
N GLY A 233 2.16 -2.98 -3.31
CA GLY A 233 2.55 -4.20 -4.01
C GLY A 233 1.46 -4.73 -4.94
N ARG A 234 0.18 -4.63 -4.54
CA ARG A 234 -0.98 -4.99 -5.40
C ARG A 234 -1.11 -4.08 -6.63
N SER A 235 -0.57 -2.86 -6.60
CA SER A 235 -0.49 -2.00 -7.79
C SER A 235 0.65 -2.39 -8.73
N GLY A 236 1.65 -3.13 -8.24
CA GLY A 236 2.76 -3.65 -9.05
C GLY A 236 4.07 -3.75 -8.27
N PHE A 237 4.83 -4.82 -8.53
CA PHE A 237 6.05 -5.11 -7.78
C PHE A 237 7.13 -4.01 -7.88
N ARG A 238 7.18 -3.25 -8.97
CA ARG A 238 8.17 -2.16 -9.14
C ARG A 238 8.00 -1.06 -8.10
N TYR A 239 6.79 -0.82 -7.64
CA TYR A 239 6.50 0.18 -6.61
C TYR A 239 7.04 -0.19 -5.23
N LEU A 240 7.50 -1.45 -5.05
CA LEU A 240 8.15 -1.90 -3.82
C LEU A 240 9.63 -1.50 -3.74
N GLY A 241 10.26 -1.12 -4.87
CA GLY A 241 11.66 -0.75 -4.94
C GLY A 241 12.08 0.32 -3.92
N PRO A 242 11.35 1.45 -3.79
CA PRO A 242 11.63 2.46 -2.77
C PRO A 242 11.60 1.92 -1.34
N PHE A 243 10.69 0.98 -1.03
CA PHE A 243 10.61 0.37 0.31
C PHE A 243 11.79 -0.57 0.60
N ILE A 244 12.26 -1.30 -0.42
CA ILE A 244 13.46 -2.14 -0.32
C ILE A 244 14.69 -1.27 -0.06
N ALA A 245 14.84 -0.17 -0.81
CA ALA A 245 15.97 0.75 -0.70
C ALA A 245 15.98 1.54 0.63
N ALA A 246 14.81 1.73 1.25
CA ALA A 246 14.65 2.53 2.46
C ALA A 246 15.04 1.82 3.77
N GLY A 247 15.72 0.67 3.68
CA GLY A 247 16.40 0.02 4.80
C GLY A 247 15.79 -1.32 5.24
N SER A 248 16.56 -2.06 6.05
CA SER A 248 16.30 -3.45 6.44
C SER A 248 14.92 -3.69 7.07
N PHE A 249 14.39 -2.73 7.83
CA PHE A 249 13.05 -2.83 8.41
C PHE A 249 11.97 -2.88 7.33
N ARG A 250 11.98 -1.95 6.36
CA ARG A 250 11.00 -1.91 5.26
C ARG A 250 11.22 -3.03 4.27
N GLN A 251 12.47 -3.40 4.03
CA GLN A 251 12.83 -4.60 3.28
C GLN A 251 12.20 -5.84 3.92
N SER A 252 12.32 -6.03 5.24
CA SER A 252 11.71 -7.17 5.94
C SER A 252 10.18 -7.21 5.84
N ILE A 253 9.54 -6.06 5.64
CA ILE A 253 8.10 -5.95 5.38
C ILE A 253 7.79 -6.33 3.93
N VAL A 254 8.54 -5.80 2.96
CA VAL A 254 8.36 -6.15 1.53
C VAL A 254 8.49 -7.65 1.32
N PHE A 255 9.47 -8.29 1.96
CA PHE A 255 9.72 -9.73 1.86
C PHE A 255 8.90 -10.58 2.83
N SER A 256 7.88 -10.00 3.47
CA SER A 256 6.97 -10.76 4.35
C SER A 256 5.99 -11.61 3.54
N SER A 257 5.42 -12.64 4.17
CA SER A 257 4.47 -13.54 3.50
C SER A 257 3.21 -12.79 3.05
N GLU A 258 2.76 -11.83 3.86
CA GLU A 258 1.56 -11.03 3.63
C GLU A 258 1.67 -10.12 2.41
N VAL A 259 2.88 -9.67 2.08
CA VAL A 259 3.13 -8.82 0.90
C VAL A 259 3.37 -9.69 -0.33
N LEU A 260 4.29 -10.64 -0.25
CA LEU A 260 4.74 -11.40 -1.42
C LEU A 260 3.70 -12.38 -1.96
N SER A 261 2.80 -12.89 -1.13
CA SER A 261 1.70 -13.75 -1.59
C SER A 261 0.66 -13.01 -2.44
N GLU A 262 0.57 -11.68 -2.30
CA GLU A 262 -0.46 -10.85 -2.94
C GLU A 262 0.08 -9.79 -3.91
N VAL A 263 1.41 -9.64 -4.02
CA VAL A 263 2.01 -8.64 -4.92
C VAL A 263 1.59 -8.90 -6.36
N ASN A 264 1.28 -7.83 -7.09
CA ASN A 264 0.94 -7.90 -8.50
C ASN A 264 2.23 -8.08 -9.34
N LEU A 265 2.24 -9.17 -10.10
CA LEU A 265 3.33 -9.61 -10.97
C LEU A 265 2.96 -9.55 -12.46
N ASP A 266 1.95 -8.76 -12.85
CA ASP A 266 1.51 -8.59 -14.25
C ASP A 266 2.66 -8.26 -15.20
N ASP A 267 3.64 -7.48 -14.75
CA ASP A 267 4.86 -7.20 -15.51
C ASP A 267 5.62 -8.48 -15.92
N PHE A 268 5.63 -9.53 -15.11
CA PHE A 268 6.22 -10.82 -15.47
C PHE A 268 5.35 -11.60 -16.45
N VAL A 269 4.04 -11.33 -16.49
CA VAL A 269 3.10 -11.90 -17.45
C VAL A 269 3.25 -11.22 -18.81
N PHE A 270 3.35 -9.89 -18.86
CA PHE A 270 3.45 -9.13 -20.10
C PHE A 270 4.89 -8.99 -20.62
N ASN A 271 5.89 -9.07 -19.74
CA ASN A 271 7.31 -9.12 -20.07
C ASN A 271 7.95 -10.37 -19.47
N SER A 272 7.65 -11.52 -20.06
CA SER A 272 8.06 -12.85 -19.58
C SER A 272 9.58 -13.07 -19.51
N ARG A 273 10.39 -12.24 -20.20
CA ARG A 273 11.86 -12.24 -20.07
C ARG A 273 12.31 -11.97 -18.63
N LEU A 274 11.50 -11.28 -17.84
CA LEU A 274 11.80 -11.00 -16.45
C LEU A 274 11.87 -12.28 -15.58
N GLY A 275 11.25 -13.38 -16.02
CA GLY A 275 11.33 -14.67 -15.34
C GLY A 275 12.59 -15.49 -15.64
N ASN A 276 13.33 -15.15 -16.69
CA ASN A 276 14.48 -15.92 -17.16
C ASN A 276 15.62 -15.98 -16.13
N LEU A 277 16.45 -17.03 -16.25
CA LEU A 277 17.59 -17.26 -15.35
C LEU A 277 18.55 -16.06 -15.24
N GLN A 278 18.70 -15.29 -16.32
CA GLN A 278 19.60 -14.13 -16.42
C GLN A 278 18.96 -12.82 -15.92
N SER A 279 17.65 -12.82 -15.63
CA SER A 279 16.95 -11.62 -15.22
C SER A 279 17.32 -11.20 -13.80
N GLN A 280 17.60 -9.92 -13.61
CA GLN A 280 17.83 -9.33 -12.29
C GLN A 280 16.56 -9.37 -11.41
N CYS A 281 15.37 -9.47 -12.01
CA CYS A 281 14.10 -9.57 -11.28
C CYS A 281 13.76 -11.00 -10.84
N ARG A 282 14.50 -12.02 -11.32
CA ARG A 282 14.23 -13.43 -11.00
C ARG A 282 14.31 -13.75 -9.50
N PRO A 283 15.30 -13.28 -8.72
CA PRO A 283 15.34 -13.55 -7.30
C PRO A 283 14.06 -13.10 -6.58
N PHE A 284 13.50 -11.96 -6.97
CA PHE A 284 12.24 -11.46 -6.42
C PHE A 284 11.06 -12.39 -6.78
N LEU A 285 10.97 -12.84 -8.03
CA LEU A 285 9.98 -13.82 -8.48
C LEU A 285 10.04 -15.12 -7.66
N LEU A 286 11.24 -15.64 -7.39
CA LEU A 286 11.45 -16.85 -6.60
C LEU A 286 11.06 -16.66 -5.13
N GLN A 287 11.26 -15.47 -4.57
CA GLN A 287 10.76 -15.14 -3.24
C GLN A 287 9.23 -15.17 -3.20
N CYS A 288 8.56 -14.59 -4.20
CA CYS A 288 7.10 -14.65 -4.33
C CYS A 288 6.59 -16.08 -4.47
N LEU A 289 7.28 -16.90 -5.28
CA LEU A 289 6.98 -18.32 -5.43
C LEU A 289 7.09 -19.08 -4.10
N SER A 290 8.10 -18.78 -3.29
CA SER A 290 8.27 -19.40 -1.96
C SER A 290 7.17 -19.02 -0.94
N LYS A 291 6.32 -18.04 -1.29
CA LYS A 291 5.18 -17.56 -0.51
C LYS A 291 3.84 -17.85 -1.19
N ASP A 292 3.81 -18.86 -2.06
CA ASP A 292 2.61 -19.36 -2.73
C ASP A 292 1.87 -18.31 -3.59
N ASN A 293 2.61 -17.34 -4.16
CA ASN A 293 2.03 -16.41 -5.12
C ASN A 293 1.68 -17.13 -6.43
N HIS A 294 0.39 -17.19 -6.75
CA HIS A 294 -0.14 -17.87 -7.93
C HIS A 294 0.46 -17.36 -9.25
N THR A 295 0.63 -16.05 -9.43
CA THR A 295 1.23 -15.50 -10.65
C THR A 295 2.70 -15.89 -10.77
N ALA A 296 3.44 -15.93 -9.65
CA ALA A 296 4.82 -16.41 -9.65
C ALA A 296 4.92 -17.89 -10.03
N GLN A 297 4.00 -18.72 -9.51
CA GLN A 297 3.90 -20.14 -9.83
C GLN A 297 3.57 -20.37 -11.30
N TYR A 298 2.63 -19.60 -11.86
CA TYR A 298 2.34 -19.62 -13.29
C TYR A 298 3.56 -19.26 -14.15
N VAL A 299 4.21 -18.12 -13.87
CA VAL A 299 5.35 -17.64 -14.67
C VAL A 299 6.51 -18.63 -14.62
N GLU A 300 6.85 -19.16 -13.44
CA GLU A 300 7.94 -20.13 -13.32
C GLU A 300 7.59 -21.49 -13.94
N GLY A 301 6.34 -21.96 -13.78
CA GLY A 301 5.88 -23.19 -14.42
C GLY A 301 5.95 -23.10 -15.95
N LEU A 302 5.45 -21.99 -16.50
CA LEU A 302 5.50 -21.72 -17.94
C LEU A 302 6.94 -21.65 -18.46
N ARG A 303 7.84 -20.95 -17.74
CA ARG A 303 9.25 -20.85 -18.10
C ARG A 303 9.94 -22.21 -18.11
N ARG A 304 9.73 -23.05 -17.09
CA ARG A 304 10.31 -24.39 -17.04
C ARG A 304 9.85 -25.23 -18.21
N LEU A 305 8.54 -25.24 -18.51
CA LEU A 305 8.00 -25.98 -19.64
C LEU A 305 8.51 -25.45 -20.99
N ALA A 306 8.83 -24.16 -21.10
CA ALA A 306 9.36 -23.56 -22.32
C ALA A 306 10.87 -23.74 -22.53
N GLN A 307 11.66 -23.88 -21.46
CA GLN A 307 13.13 -23.83 -21.52
C GLN A 307 13.84 -25.08 -21.01
N GLU A 308 13.14 -25.93 -20.30
CA GLU A 308 13.68 -27.13 -19.66
C GLU A 308 12.95 -28.37 -20.17
N PRO A 309 13.57 -29.56 -20.05
CA PRO A 309 12.89 -30.79 -20.39
C PRO A 309 11.57 -30.96 -19.62
N PRO A 310 10.54 -31.60 -20.21
CA PRO A 310 9.24 -31.77 -19.58
C PRO A 310 9.38 -32.47 -18.23
N SER A 311 8.72 -31.93 -17.20
CA SER A 311 8.70 -32.51 -15.86
C SER A 311 7.32 -32.40 -15.22
N GLN A 312 6.96 -33.39 -14.39
CA GLN A 312 5.69 -33.40 -13.67
C GLN A 312 5.57 -32.17 -12.76
N ASP A 313 6.64 -31.82 -12.05
CA ASP A 313 6.68 -30.63 -11.19
C ASP A 313 6.26 -29.35 -11.93
N SER A 314 6.71 -29.16 -13.17
CA SER A 314 6.38 -27.94 -13.94
C SER A 314 4.93 -27.95 -14.44
N LEU A 315 4.38 -29.13 -14.76
CA LEU A 315 2.96 -29.30 -15.06
C LEU A 315 2.09 -29.03 -13.83
N ASP A 316 2.49 -29.55 -12.66
CA ASP A 316 1.78 -29.40 -11.40
C ASP A 316 1.70 -27.92 -10.97
N MET A 317 2.75 -27.13 -11.27
CA MET A 317 2.72 -25.68 -11.05
C MET A 317 1.59 -25.00 -11.83
N LEU A 318 1.41 -25.34 -13.11
CA LEU A 318 0.33 -24.78 -13.92
C LEU A 318 -1.04 -25.33 -13.49
N GLY A 319 -1.13 -26.63 -13.20
CA GLY A 319 -2.36 -27.30 -12.77
C GLY A 319 -2.91 -26.74 -11.45
N THR A 320 -2.03 -26.52 -10.46
CA THR A 320 -2.39 -25.92 -9.16
C THR A 320 -2.87 -24.48 -9.32
N THR A 321 -2.32 -23.75 -10.29
CA THR A 321 -2.64 -22.34 -10.54
C THR A 321 -3.88 -22.15 -11.44
N GLY A 322 -4.23 -23.16 -12.24
CA GLY A 322 -5.34 -23.10 -13.21
C GLY A 322 -6.70 -22.65 -12.67
N PRO A 323 -7.10 -22.96 -11.43
CA PRO A 323 -8.33 -22.42 -10.82
C PRO A 323 -8.31 -20.90 -10.62
N HIS A 324 -7.13 -20.28 -10.53
CA HIS A 324 -6.94 -18.86 -10.22
C HIS A 324 -6.60 -18.01 -11.44
N LEU A 325 -5.94 -18.59 -12.45
CA LEU A 325 -5.48 -17.88 -13.66
C LEU A 325 -5.86 -18.65 -14.94
N LEU A 326 -6.65 -18.02 -15.82
CA LEU A 326 -7.06 -18.63 -17.09
C LEU A 326 -5.87 -18.97 -18.00
N TYR A 327 -4.83 -18.14 -18.01
CA TYR A 327 -3.62 -18.41 -18.77
C TYR A 327 -2.87 -19.66 -18.27
N ALA A 328 -2.87 -19.90 -16.95
CA ALA A 328 -2.27 -21.10 -16.37
C ALA A 328 -3.07 -22.34 -16.75
N ARG A 329 -4.41 -22.26 -16.72
CA ARG A 329 -5.30 -23.35 -17.14
C ARG A 329 -5.14 -23.70 -18.61
N PHE A 330 -5.04 -22.68 -19.47
CA PHE A 330 -4.75 -22.85 -20.89
C PHE A 330 -3.39 -23.50 -21.12
N ALA A 331 -2.32 -22.93 -20.54
CA ALA A 331 -0.98 -23.48 -20.69
C ALA A 331 -0.89 -24.93 -20.18
N PHE A 332 -1.51 -25.23 -19.03
CA PHE A 332 -1.59 -26.59 -18.49
C PHE A 332 -2.21 -27.56 -19.50
N ALA A 333 -3.36 -27.19 -20.07
CA ALA A 333 -4.05 -28.04 -21.04
C ALA A 333 -3.22 -28.28 -22.31
N ILE A 334 -2.58 -27.23 -22.85
CA ILE A 334 -1.73 -27.37 -24.03
C ILE A 334 -0.49 -28.23 -23.74
N PHE A 335 0.20 -28.02 -22.61
CA PHE A 335 1.36 -28.84 -22.27
C PHE A 335 1.00 -30.30 -21.95
N LEU A 336 -0.22 -30.59 -21.46
CA LEU A 336 -0.72 -31.98 -21.39
C LEU A 336 -0.81 -32.61 -22.78
N LEU A 337 -1.30 -31.86 -23.78
CA LEU A 337 -1.34 -32.33 -25.17
C LEU A 337 0.08 -32.55 -25.74
N CYS A 338 1.00 -31.61 -25.50
CA CYS A 338 2.40 -31.73 -25.94
C CYS A 338 3.11 -32.93 -25.28
N CYS A 339 2.74 -33.30 -24.05
CA CYS A 339 3.24 -34.48 -23.35
C CYS A 339 2.52 -35.78 -23.74
N GLY A 340 1.59 -35.76 -24.69
CA GLY A 340 0.85 -36.94 -25.15
C GLY A 340 -0.34 -37.34 -24.28
N SER A 341 -0.68 -36.58 -23.24
CA SER A 341 -1.87 -36.80 -22.39
C SER A 341 -3.12 -36.18 -23.02
N VAL A 342 -3.45 -36.66 -24.22
CA VAL A 342 -4.44 -36.04 -25.12
C VAL A 342 -5.83 -35.91 -24.49
N ASP A 343 -6.36 -37.00 -23.90
CA ASP A 343 -7.70 -37.01 -23.32
C ASP A 343 -7.85 -36.02 -22.15
N GLN A 344 -6.82 -35.95 -21.29
CA GLN A 344 -6.81 -35.02 -20.16
C GLN A 344 -6.68 -33.57 -20.63
N GLY A 345 -5.80 -33.30 -21.60
CA GLY A 345 -5.64 -31.96 -22.17
C GLY A 345 -6.94 -31.42 -22.77
N PHE A 346 -7.67 -32.24 -23.54
CA PHE A 346 -8.97 -31.83 -24.09
C PHE A 346 -10.05 -31.68 -23.02
N THR A 347 -10.10 -32.59 -22.03
CA THR A 347 -11.02 -32.45 -20.89
C THR A 347 -10.83 -31.11 -20.19
N VAL A 348 -9.58 -30.68 -19.96
CA VAL A 348 -9.30 -29.37 -19.35
C VAL A 348 -9.70 -28.23 -20.29
N LEU A 349 -9.37 -28.28 -21.58
CA LEU A 349 -9.74 -27.24 -22.56
C LEU A 349 -11.25 -26.97 -22.60
N GLU A 350 -12.07 -28.02 -22.66
CA GLU A 350 -13.52 -27.91 -22.79
C GLU A 350 -14.19 -27.20 -21.60
N THR A 351 -13.55 -27.21 -20.43
CA THR A 351 -14.10 -26.56 -19.23
C THR A 351 -14.08 -25.03 -19.24
N PHE A 352 -13.31 -24.40 -20.15
CA PHE A 352 -13.17 -22.94 -20.19
C PHE A 352 -13.23 -22.33 -21.60
N LEU A 353 -13.18 -23.13 -22.66
CA LEU A 353 -13.23 -22.63 -24.05
C LEU A 353 -14.47 -21.80 -24.38
N GLN A 354 -15.62 -22.09 -23.78
CA GLN A 354 -16.85 -21.30 -23.98
C GLN A 354 -16.82 -19.93 -23.26
N LYS A 355 -15.78 -19.64 -22.47
CA LYS A 355 -15.72 -18.50 -21.53
C LYS A 355 -14.65 -17.46 -21.87
N ALA A 356 -13.82 -17.65 -22.89
CA ALA A 356 -12.60 -16.84 -23.08
C ALA A 356 -12.33 -16.46 -24.54
N GLY A 357 -11.67 -15.31 -24.73
CA GLY A 357 -11.15 -14.82 -26.01
C GLY A 357 -9.81 -15.45 -26.42
N SER A 358 -9.04 -14.77 -27.29
CA SER A 358 -7.73 -15.23 -27.78
C SER A 358 -6.71 -15.50 -26.66
N PHE A 359 -5.93 -16.57 -26.82
CA PHE A 359 -4.85 -17.00 -25.91
C PHE A 359 -3.45 -16.75 -26.46
N ASP A 360 -3.33 -15.91 -27.50
CA ASP A 360 -2.05 -15.60 -28.17
C ASP A 360 -1.01 -15.01 -27.22
N ILE A 361 -1.46 -14.44 -26.09
CA ILE A 361 -0.58 -13.96 -25.03
C ILE A 361 0.34 -15.07 -24.48
N VAL A 362 -0.11 -16.33 -24.42
CA VAL A 362 0.71 -17.44 -23.90
C VAL A 362 1.80 -17.83 -24.89
N GLU A 363 1.48 -17.87 -26.19
CA GLU A 363 2.50 -18.06 -27.23
C GLU A 363 3.52 -16.92 -27.24
N ALA A 364 3.04 -15.67 -27.12
CA ALA A 364 3.90 -14.50 -27.05
C ALA A 364 4.83 -14.54 -25.84
N GLN A 365 4.35 -15.00 -24.68
CA GLN A 365 5.16 -15.18 -23.49
C GLN A 365 6.26 -16.22 -23.68
N ILE A 366 5.93 -17.39 -24.23
CA ILE A 366 6.90 -18.46 -24.52
C ILE A 366 7.99 -17.94 -25.47
N ARG A 367 7.57 -17.27 -26.55
CA ARG A 367 8.51 -16.65 -27.51
C ARG A 367 9.40 -15.61 -26.85
N ASN A 368 8.84 -14.79 -25.96
CA ASN A 368 9.59 -13.76 -25.24
C ASN A 368 10.57 -14.34 -24.23
N MET A 369 10.22 -15.41 -23.51
CA MET A 369 11.15 -16.13 -22.62
C MET A 369 12.35 -16.64 -23.40
N GLY A 370 12.15 -17.00 -24.67
CA GLY A 370 13.17 -17.61 -25.51
C GLY A 370 13.26 -19.10 -25.22
N THR A 371 13.53 -19.87 -26.26
CA THR A 371 13.47 -21.33 -26.22
C THR A 371 14.83 -21.92 -26.57
N ARG A 372 15.05 -23.16 -26.14
CA ARG A 372 16.22 -23.91 -26.61
C ARG A 372 15.82 -24.45 -27.98
N GLU A 373 16.68 -24.35 -28.99
CA GLU A 373 16.43 -24.91 -30.34
C GLU A 373 16.31 -26.46 -30.37
N VAL A 374 16.03 -27.08 -29.22
CA VAL A 374 15.92 -28.50 -28.97
C VAL A 374 14.45 -28.78 -28.65
N ARG A 375 13.66 -29.16 -29.65
CA ARG A 375 12.22 -29.47 -29.51
C ARG A 375 12.00 -30.71 -28.63
N PRO A 376 11.78 -30.57 -27.32
CA PRO A 376 11.78 -31.72 -26.44
C PRO A 376 10.44 -32.48 -26.53
N TYR A 377 9.36 -31.78 -26.88
CA TYR A 377 8.01 -32.30 -26.98
C TYR A 377 7.76 -33.14 -28.24
N ALA A 378 8.59 -32.98 -29.29
CA ALA A 378 8.45 -33.72 -30.56
C ALA A 378 8.36 -35.25 -30.40
N ARG A 379 8.98 -35.80 -29.35
CA ARG A 379 9.00 -37.25 -29.05
C ARG A 379 7.83 -37.72 -28.18
N TYR A 380 7.11 -36.80 -27.56
CA TYR A 380 6.00 -37.10 -26.65
C TYR A 380 4.65 -36.78 -27.29
N MET A 381 4.62 -35.79 -28.18
CA MET A 381 3.41 -35.33 -28.85
C MET A 381 2.92 -36.37 -29.85
N HIS A 382 1.88 -37.12 -29.46
CA HIS A 382 1.26 -38.15 -30.29
C HIS A 382 -0.25 -37.95 -30.33
N PHE A 383 -0.73 -37.32 -31.41
CA PHE A 383 -2.15 -37.29 -31.72
C PHE A 383 -2.53 -38.55 -32.49
N ASN A 384 -3.38 -39.39 -31.89
CA ASN A 384 -3.85 -40.62 -32.54
C ASN A 384 -4.65 -40.33 -33.82
N ARG A 385 -5.30 -39.16 -33.92
CA ARG A 385 -5.99 -38.65 -35.11
C ARG A 385 -5.87 -37.13 -35.17
N ILE A 386 -5.44 -36.59 -36.32
CA ILE A 386 -5.56 -35.16 -36.61
C ILE A 386 -7.07 -34.85 -36.73
N PRO A 387 -7.60 -33.82 -36.07
CA PRO A 387 -9.02 -33.47 -36.19
C PRO A 387 -9.38 -33.22 -37.67
N TYR A 388 -10.32 -33.99 -38.22
CA TYR A 388 -10.73 -33.88 -39.63
C TYR A 388 -11.21 -32.47 -39.99
N CYS A 389 -11.75 -31.74 -39.00
CA CYS A 389 -12.19 -30.36 -39.13
C CYS A 389 -11.07 -29.34 -39.41
N CYS A 390 -9.78 -29.69 -39.18
CA CYS A 390 -8.67 -28.73 -39.28
C CYS A 390 -8.51 -28.15 -40.70
N LEU A 391 -9.02 -28.85 -41.71
CA LEU A 391 -8.94 -28.43 -43.12
C LEU A 391 -10.20 -27.66 -43.59
N ASP A 392 -11.29 -27.70 -42.82
CA ASP A 392 -12.61 -27.15 -43.20
C ASP A 392 -12.94 -25.82 -42.50
N HIS A 393 -12.19 -25.44 -41.46
CA HIS A 393 -12.39 -24.18 -40.73
C HIS A 393 -11.60 -23.03 -41.38
N PHE A 394 -12.32 -22.04 -41.93
CA PHE A 394 -11.73 -20.91 -42.67
C PHE A 394 -11.42 -19.66 -41.81
N THR A 395 -11.91 -19.58 -40.57
CA THR A 395 -11.76 -18.40 -39.67
C THR A 395 -11.66 -18.80 -38.19
N GLU A 396 -11.07 -17.93 -37.35
CA GLU A 396 -10.84 -18.12 -35.90
C GLU A 396 -12.12 -18.33 -35.06
N ILE A 397 -13.29 -17.95 -35.59
CA ILE A 397 -14.56 -17.90 -34.84
C ILE A 397 -15.28 -19.26 -34.83
N ASP A 398 -15.00 -20.13 -35.81
CA ASP A 398 -15.70 -21.41 -36.00
C ASP A 398 -14.86 -22.65 -35.61
N VAL A 399 -13.69 -22.46 -34.99
CA VAL A 399 -12.77 -23.57 -34.67
C VAL A 399 -13.28 -24.37 -33.46
N CYS A 400 -13.51 -25.68 -33.63
CA CYS A 400 -13.92 -26.54 -32.51
C CYS A 400 -12.81 -26.73 -31.46
N SER A 401 -13.15 -27.19 -30.25
CA SER A 401 -12.19 -27.40 -29.13
C SER A 401 -10.99 -28.27 -29.52
N HIS A 402 -11.23 -29.27 -30.35
CA HIS A 402 -10.21 -30.22 -30.79
C HIS A 402 -9.25 -29.58 -31.80
N CYS A 403 -9.82 -28.88 -32.80
CA CYS A 403 -9.07 -28.13 -33.79
C CYS A 403 -8.25 -27.00 -33.12
N PHE A 404 -8.82 -26.31 -32.12
CA PHE A 404 -8.16 -25.27 -31.32
C PHE A 404 -6.97 -25.83 -30.53
N GLY A 405 -7.20 -26.88 -29.73
CA GLY A 405 -6.15 -27.49 -28.90
C GLY A 405 -5.02 -28.07 -29.73
N PHE A 406 -5.33 -28.70 -30.87
CA PHE A 406 -4.34 -29.21 -31.81
C PHE A 406 -3.45 -28.09 -32.37
N THR A 407 -4.05 -27.01 -32.86
CA THR A 407 -3.30 -25.86 -33.43
C THR A 407 -2.35 -25.25 -32.41
N TYR A 408 -2.82 -24.92 -31.21
CA TYR A 408 -1.97 -24.33 -30.18
C TYR A 408 -0.90 -25.30 -29.67
N ALA A 409 -1.20 -26.61 -29.57
CA ALA A 409 -0.19 -27.61 -29.21
C ALA A 409 0.91 -27.71 -30.28
N CYS A 410 0.56 -27.69 -31.57
CA CYS A 410 1.54 -27.63 -32.66
C CYS A 410 2.38 -26.35 -32.61
N ASN A 411 1.76 -25.19 -32.41
CA ASN A 411 2.49 -23.92 -32.34
C ASN A 411 3.45 -23.90 -31.15
N ILE A 412 2.99 -24.30 -29.97
CA ILE A 412 3.80 -24.31 -28.74
C ILE A 412 4.90 -25.36 -28.80
N GLU A 413 4.66 -26.55 -29.37
CA GLU A 413 5.72 -27.54 -29.63
C GLU A 413 6.81 -27.01 -30.56
N GLN A 414 6.44 -26.21 -31.56
CA GLN A 414 7.44 -25.61 -32.46
C GLN A 414 8.26 -24.52 -31.79
N LEU A 415 7.67 -23.84 -30.80
CA LEU A 415 8.35 -22.80 -30.03
C LEU A 415 9.33 -23.43 -29.04
N CYS A 416 8.90 -24.38 -28.23
CA CYS A 416 9.64 -24.99 -27.12
C CYS A 416 10.56 -26.13 -27.55
#